data_AF-I3RKH3-F1
#
_entry.id   AF-I3RKH3-F1
#
_cell.length_a   1.000
_cell.length_b   1.000
_cell.length_c   1.000
_cell.angle_alpha   90.00
_cell.angle_beta   90.00
_cell.angle_gamma   90.00
#
_symmetry.space_group_name_H-M   'P 1'
#
loop_
_entity.id
_entity.type
_entity.pdbx_description
1 polymer ?
#
loop_
_entity_poly.entity_id
_entity_poly.type
_entity_poly.pdbx_seq_one_letter_code
_entity_poly.pdbx_strand_id
1 'polypeptide(L)'
;MPDSAFSNVTEAIVDRIRLLVEAMNRLELQIASEVEAIKDHYARASAAMPEDKSYFLNGVQAGSVVKSYLLTRRGIEVPGEGTVQIPEFIDSAIRFANYPKRKIEVLNDLAQHLQNIYALTGTQAQ
;
A
#
# COMPACT_ATOMS: atom_id res chain seq x y z
N MET A 1 -44.39 -25.34 19.62
CA MET A 1 -44.04 -24.69 18.34
C MET A 1 -43.02 -23.60 18.63
N PRO A 2 -41.74 -23.75 18.23
CA PRO A 2 -40.77 -22.68 18.38
C PRO A 2 -40.09 -22.38 17.04
N ASP A 3 -40.68 -21.66 16.08
CA ASP A 3 -39.99 -21.60 14.76
C ASP A 3 -40.08 -20.30 13.93
N SER A 4 -41.03 -19.40 14.12
CA SER A 4 -41.06 -18.18 13.27
C SER A 4 -40.13 -17.06 13.75
N ALA A 5 -40.08 -16.81 15.06
CA ALA A 5 -39.26 -15.73 15.61
C ALA A 5 -37.74 -16.02 15.53
N PHE A 6 -37.33 -17.28 15.72
CA PHE A 6 -35.92 -17.68 15.62
C PHE A 6 -35.43 -17.71 14.16
N SER A 7 -36.29 -18.05 13.19
CA SER A 7 -35.98 -17.96 11.76
C SER A 7 -35.70 -16.51 11.34
N ASN A 8 -36.58 -15.58 11.73
CA ASN A 8 -36.44 -14.16 11.39
C ASN A 8 -35.18 -13.52 11.98
N VAL A 9 -34.78 -13.91 13.21
CA VAL A 9 -33.53 -13.45 13.83
C VAL A 9 -32.30 -14.01 13.09
N THR A 10 -32.37 -15.26 12.65
CA THR A 10 -31.29 -15.90 11.89
C THR A 10 -31.11 -15.24 10.53
N GLU A 11 -32.21 -14.96 9.82
CA GLU A 11 -32.20 -14.21 8.55
C GLU A 11 -31.58 -12.81 8.72
N ALA A 12 -31.96 -12.08 9.77
CA ALA A 12 -31.37 -10.77 10.08
C ALA A 12 -29.88 -10.83 10.44
N ILE A 13 -29.38 -11.94 11.02
CA ILE A 13 -27.94 -12.15 11.23
C ILE A 13 -27.24 -12.37 9.90
N VAL A 14 -27.80 -13.22 9.03
CA VAL A 14 -27.25 -13.53 7.71
C VAL A 14 -27.13 -12.26 6.86
N ASP A 15 -28.16 -11.42 6.82
CA ASP A 15 -28.11 -10.18 6.04
C ASP A 15 -27.08 -9.18 6.58
N ARG A 16 -26.93 -9.08 7.91
CA ARG A 16 -25.85 -8.25 8.49
C ARG A 16 -24.46 -8.78 8.15
N ILE A 17 -24.27 -10.10 8.12
CA ILE A 17 -23.00 -10.71 7.69
C ILE A 17 -22.74 -10.41 6.21
N ARG A 18 -23.75 -10.48 5.34
CA ARG A 18 -23.63 -10.13 3.92
C ARG A 18 -23.17 -8.67 3.74
N LEU A 19 -23.75 -7.73 4.50
CA LEU A 19 -23.34 -6.33 4.46
C LEU A 19 -21.86 -6.14 4.87
N LEU A 20 -21.38 -6.91 5.84
CA LEU A 20 -19.96 -6.90 6.23
C LEU A 20 -19.06 -7.40 5.08
N VAL A 21 -19.45 -8.49 4.42
CA VAL A 21 -18.71 -9.03 3.25
C VAL A 21 -18.66 -8.00 2.12
N GLU A 22 -19.78 -7.35 1.81
CA GLU A 22 -19.80 -6.30 0.78
C GLU A 22 -18.92 -5.10 1.15
N ALA A 23 -18.93 -4.70 2.42
CA ALA A 23 -18.07 -3.63 2.92
C ALA A 23 -16.59 -4.00 2.79
N MET A 24 -16.22 -5.25 3.08
CA MET A 24 -14.86 -5.74 2.88
C MET A 24 -14.45 -5.72 1.41
N ASN A 25 -15.31 -6.17 0.49
CA ASN A 25 -15.02 -6.15 -0.95
C ASN A 25 -14.81 -4.71 -1.46
N ARG A 26 -15.65 -3.76 -1.01
CA ARG A 26 -15.47 -2.34 -1.34
C ARG A 26 -14.14 -1.80 -0.80
N LEU A 27 -13.78 -2.15 0.44
CA LEU A 27 -12.51 -1.75 1.03
C LEU A 27 -11.32 -2.30 0.25
N GLU A 28 -11.37 -3.56 -0.21
CA GLU A 28 -10.30 -4.14 -1.02
C GLU A 28 -10.12 -3.44 -2.37
N LEU A 29 -11.22 -3.07 -3.02
CA LEU A 29 -11.18 -2.27 -4.26
C LEU A 29 -10.58 -0.88 -4.02
N GLN A 30 -10.94 -0.23 -2.92
CA GLN A 30 -10.36 1.06 -2.53
C GLN A 30 -8.86 0.94 -2.28
N ILE A 31 -8.43 -0.09 -1.55
CA ILE A 31 -7.01 -0.37 -1.33
C ILE A 31 -6.29 -0.54 -2.67
N ALA A 32 -6.84 -1.32 -3.61
CA ALA A 32 -6.24 -1.49 -4.92
C ALA A 32 -6.10 -0.17 -5.69
N SER A 33 -7.12 0.70 -5.63
CA SER A 33 -7.06 2.03 -6.25
C SER A 33 -5.95 2.90 -5.64
N GLU A 34 -5.82 2.92 -4.32
CA GLU A 34 -4.77 3.69 -3.64
C GLU A 34 -3.36 3.14 -3.92
N VAL A 35 -3.23 1.82 -4.10
CA VAL A 35 -1.96 1.20 -4.53
C VAL A 35 -1.52 1.74 -5.89
N GLU A 36 -2.42 1.80 -6.87
CA GLU A 36 -2.10 2.35 -8.19
C GLU A 36 -1.75 3.84 -8.11
N ALA A 37 -2.48 4.63 -7.32
CA ALA A 37 -2.15 6.03 -7.09
C ALA A 37 -0.74 6.20 -6.48
N ILE A 38 -0.39 5.41 -5.46
CA ILE A 38 0.94 5.45 -4.85
C ILE A 38 2.03 5.09 -5.86
N LYS A 39 1.83 4.07 -6.71
CA LYS A 39 2.80 3.71 -7.76
C LYS A 39 3.11 4.89 -8.67
N ASP A 40 2.09 5.59 -9.14
CA ASP A 40 2.23 6.77 -9.98
C ASP A 40 3.01 7.89 -9.28
N HIS A 41 2.68 8.16 -8.01
CA HIS A 41 3.37 9.19 -7.24
C HIS A 41 4.84 8.85 -6.99
N TYR A 42 5.17 7.59 -6.68
CA TYR A 42 6.55 7.15 -6.54
C TYR A 42 7.32 7.24 -7.87
N ALA A 43 6.70 6.86 -8.99
CA ALA A 43 7.33 6.98 -10.30
C ALA A 43 7.67 8.45 -10.63
N ARG A 44 6.73 9.38 -10.36
CA ARG A 44 6.97 10.83 -10.49
C ARG A 44 8.06 11.32 -9.54
N ALA A 45 8.02 10.92 -8.27
CA ALA A 45 8.99 11.31 -7.26
C ALA A 45 10.41 10.80 -7.60
N SER A 46 10.51 9.56 -8.09
CA SER A 46 11.73 8.97 -8.63
C SER A 46 12.26 9.80 -9.79
N ALA A 47 11.45 10.08 -10.81
CA ALA A 47 11.89 10.85 -11.98
C ALA A 47 12.37 12.28 -11.62
N ALA A 48 11.75 12.89 -10.62
CA ALA A 48 12.12 14.20 -10.09
C ALA A 48 13.38 14.18 -9.19
N MET A 49 13.83 13.00 -8.74
CA MET A 49 15.00 12.87 -7.88
C MET A 49 16.28 13.31 -8.63
N PRO A 50 17.12 14.15 -8.01
CA PRO A 50 18.46 14.44 -8.51
C PRO A 50 19.34 13.17 -8.59
N GLU A 51 20.27 13.11 -9.54
CA GLU A 51 21.11 11.92 -9.75
C GLU A 51 22.04 11.59 -8.57
N ASP A 52 22.43 12.61 -7.81
CA ASP A 52 23.31 12.52 -6.63
C ASP A 52 22.53 12.31 -5.33
N LYS A 53 21.19 12.23 -5.38
CA LYS A 53 20.34 12.05 -4.20
C LYS A 53 19.61 10.73 -4.22
N SER A 54 19.42 10.20 -3.03
CA SER A 54 18.54 9.07 -2.76
C SER A 54 17.77 9.29 -1.47
N TYR A 55 16.67 8.57 -1.30
CA TYR A 55 15.85 8.61 -0.10
C TYR A 55 15.67 7.20 0.48
N PHE A 56 15.91 7.05 1.78
CA PHE A 56 15.81 5.76 2.47
C PHE A 56 14.38 5.45 2.90
N LEU A 57 13.81 4.37 2.36
CA LEU A 57 12.47 3.88 2.66
C LEU A 57 12.48 2.99 3.91
N ASN A 58 12.82 3.59 5.04
CA ASN A 58 12.93 2.88 6.32
C ASN A 58 11.59 2.26 6.75
N GLY A 59 11.63 1.03 7.27
CA GLY A 59 10.45 0.36 7.82
C GLY A 59 9.54 -0.31 6.79
N VAL A 60 9.74 -0.05 5.50
CA VAL A 60 9.02 -0.74 4.43
C VAL A 60 9.59 -2.14 4.23
N GLN A 61 8.73 -3.15 4.33
CA GLN A 61 9.10 -4.55 4.09
C GLN A 61 8.36 -5.08 2.86
N ALA A 62 9.12 -5.60 1.90
CA ALA A 62 8.59 -6.22 0.69
C ALA A 62 8.84 -7.74 0.63
N GLY A 63 9.30 -8.34 1.73
CA GLY A 63 9.58 -9.77 1.83
C GLY A 63 10.03 -10.17 3.23
N SER A 64 10.31 -11.46 3.40
CA SER A 64 10.72 -12.06 4.69
C SER A 64 12.11 -11.63 5.15
N VAL A 65 12.99 -11.27 4.22
CA VAL A 65 14.33 -10.75 4.51
C VAL A 65 14.24 -9.24 4.64
N VAL A 66 14.67 -8.71 5.78
CA VAL A 66 14.78 -7.25 5.97
C VAL A 66 15.87 -6.72 5.06
N LYS A 67 15.50 -5.82 4.15
CA LYS A 67 16.41 -5.16 3.21
C LYS A 67 16.33 -3.65 3.38
N SER A 68 17.39 -2.98 2.95
CA SER A 68 17.41 -1.53 2.82
C SER A 68 16.96 -1.15 1.42
N TYR A 69 16.00 -0.23 1.31
CA TYR A 69 15.47 0.24 0.04
C TYR A 69 15.74 1.73 -0.11
N LEU A 70 16.37 2.11 -1.22
CA LEU A 70 16.67 3.50 -1.55
C LEU A 70 15.90 3.91 -2.79
N LEU A 71 15.04 4.92 -2.69
CA LEU A 71 14.48 5.57 -3.87
C LEU A 71 15.57 6.44 -4.51
N THR A 72 15.82 6.22 -5.80
CA THR A 72 16.78 6.99 -6.60
C THR A 72 16.08 7.51 -7.86
N ARG A 73 16.81 8.24 -8.72
CA ARG A 73 16.26 8.64 -10.03
C ARG A 73 15.87 7.45 -10.93
N ARG A 74 16.50 6.30 -10.74
CA ARG A 74 16.37 5.12 -11.61
C ARG A 74 15.36 4.08 -11.12
N GLY A 75 14.77 4.27 -9.93
CA GLY A 75 13.89 3.32 -9.28
C GLY A 75 14.33 3.00 -7.85
N ILE A 76 13.97 1.81 -7.36
CA ILE A 76 14.28 1.36 -6.00
C ILE A 76 15.58 0.58 -6.00
N GLU A 77 16.64 1.15 -5.46
CA GLU A 77 17.91 0.46 -5.29
C GLU A 77 17.90 -0.36 -3.99
N VAL A 78 18.35 -1.61 -4.12
CA VAL A 78 18.62 -2.55 -3.04
C VAL A 78 20.13 -2.78 -3.00
N PRO A 79 20.83 -2.28 -1.98
CA PRO A 79 22.28 -2.41 -1.88
C PRO A 79 22.73 -3.88 -2.00
N GLY A 80 23.61 -4.16 -2.95
CA GLY A 80 24.13 -5.50 -3.23
C GLY A 80 23.25 -6.39 -4.12
N GLU A 81 22.04 -5.97 -4.49
CA GLU A 81 21.14 -6.73 -5.36
C GLU A 81 20.79 -6.00 -6.66
N GLY A 82 20.80 -4.66 -6.67
CA GLY A 82 20.55 -3.83 -7.85
C GLY A 82 19.25 -3.03 -7.76
N THR A 83 18.71 -2.61 -8.91
CA THR A 83 17.52 -1.77 -8.99
C THR A 83 16.26 -2.60 -9.28
N VAL A 84 15.24 -2.42 -8.46
CA VAL A 84 13.89 -2.97 -8.60
C VAL A 84 12.96 -1.89 -9.17
N GLN A 85 12.02 -2.30 -10.02
CA GLN A 85 11.02 -1.38 -10.55
C GLN A 85 10.04 -0.96 -9.45
N ILE A 86 9.65 0.32 -9.47
CA ILE A 86 8.76 0.89 -8.45
C ILE A 86 7.42 0.13 -8.32
N PRO A 87 6.71 -0.21 -9.42
CA PRO A 87 5.48 -0.99 -9.32
C PRO A 87 5.69 -2.34 -8.66
N GLU A 88 6.76 -3.06 -9.01
CA GLU A 88 7.09 -4.38 -8.47
C GLU A 88 7.41 -4.32 -6.98
N PHE A 89 8.14 -3.28 -6.55
CA PHE A 89 8.44 -3.06 -5.13
C PHE A 89 7.18 -2.80 -4.31
N ILE A 90 6.30 -1.89 -4.77
CA ILE A 90 5.05 -1.56 -4.08
C ILE A 90 4.13 -2.78 -4.02
N ASP A 91 3.98 -3.51 -5.13
CA ASP A 91 3.18 -4.73 -5.16
C ASP A 91 3.69 -5.78 -4.17
N SER A 92 5.01 -5.91 -4.06
CA SER A 92 5.64 -6.84 -3.11
C SER A 92 5.38 -6.42 -1.66
N ALA A 93 5.50 -5.13 -1.33
CA ALA A 93 5.18 -4.59 0.00
C ALA A 93 3.71 -4.82 0.38
N ILE A 94 2.79 -4.55 -0.54
CA ILE A 94 1.34 -4.70 -0.33
C ILE A 94 0.94 -6.18 -0.24
N ARG A 95 1.58 -7.05 -1.04
CA ARG A 95 1.35 -8.50 -0.95
C ARG A 95 1.87 -9.06 0.36
N PHE A 96 3.03 -8.60 0.83
CA PHE A 96 3.61 -9.05 2.10
C PHE A 96 2.75 -8.66 3.31
N ALA A 97 2.11 -7.50 3.27
CA ALA A 97 1.15 -7.05 4.29
C ALA A 97 -0.07 -7.98 4.47
N ASN A 98 -0.38 -8.83 3.49
CA ASN A 98 -1.28 -10.00 3.50
C ASN A 98 -2.73 -9.88 4.05
N TYR A 99 -3.16 -8.79 4.70
CA TYR A 99 -4.56 -8.51 5.05
C TYR A 99 -4.90 -7.00 5.00
N PRO A 100 -6.19 -6.61 4.84
CA PRO A 100 -6.59 -5.23 4.52
C PRO A 100 -6.04 -4.17 5.47
N LYS A 101 -6.18 -4.35 6.79
CA LYS A 101 -5.68 -3.38 7.79
C LYS A 101 -4.17 -3.15 7.64
N ARG A 102 -3.37 -4.20 7.47
CA ARG A 102 -1.92 -4.05 7.32
C ARG A 102 -1.53 -3.43 5.98
N LYS A 103 -2.29 -3.71 4.91
CA LYS A 103 -2.10 -3.02 3.62
C LYS A 103 -2.30 -1.50 3.78
N ILE A 104 -3.31 -1.08 4.53
CA ILE A 104 -3.55 0.36 4.83
C ILE A 104 -2.40 0.95 5.64
N GLU A 105 -1.88 0.24 6.64
CA GLU A 105 -0.71 0.69 7.41
C GLU A 105 0.51 0.90 6.48
N VAL A 106 0.79 -0.05 5.58
CA VAL A 106 1.87 0.09 4.59
C VAL A 106 1.63 1.24 3.62
N LEU A 107 0.40 1.43 3.13
CA LEU A 107 0.06 2.57 2.27
C LEU A 107 0.30 3.90 3.00
N ASN A 108 -0.03 3.98 4.29
CA ASN A 108 0.21 5.17 5.10
C ASN A 108 1.72 5.44 5.28
N ASP A 109 2.51 4.41 5.56
CA ASP A 109 3.97 4.53 5.65
C ASP A 109 4.57 5.02 4.32
N LEU A 110 4.13 4.43 3.20
CA LEU A 110 4.54 4.83 1.85
C LEU A 110 4.15 6.28 1.52
N ALA A 111 2.95 6.72 1.93
CA ALA A 111 2.50 8.09 1.76
C ALA A 111 3.34 9.08 2.60
N GLN A 112 3.71 8.72 3.83
CA GLN A 112 4.57 9.55 4.67
C GLN A 112 5.96 9.71 4.05
N HIS A 113 6.52 8.65 3.47
CA HIS A 113 7.76 8.73 2.70
C HIS A 113 7.63 9.65 1.48
N LEU A 114 6.53 9.55 0.71
CA LEU A 114 6.29 10.42 -0.44
C LEU A 114 6.31 11.91 -0.06
N GLN A 115 5.65 12.28 1.03
CA GLN A 115 5.67 13.66 1.53
C GLN A 115 7.11 14.14 1.78
N ASN A 116 7.93 13.30 2.41
CA ASN A 116 9.33 13.62 2.69
C ASN A 116 10.17 13.72 1.41
N ILE A 117 9.92 12.85 0.43
CA ILE A 117 10.60 12.89 -0.87
C ILE A 117 10.26 14.18 -1.61
N TYR A 118 8.98 14.54 -1.68
CA TYR A 118 8.54 15.78 -2.32
C TYR A 118 9.12 17.03 -1.64
N ALA A 119 9.25 17.03 -0.32
CA ALA A 119 9.95 18.08 0.40
C ALA A 119 11.44 18.16 0.01
N LEU A 120 12.08 17.01 -0.25
CA LEU A 120 13.49 16.92 -0.65
C LEU A 120 13.74 17.32 -2.12
N THR A 121 12.79 17.03 -3.02
CA THR A 121 12.89 17.38 -4.45
C THR A 121 12.31 18.76 -4.79
N GLY A 122 11.67 19.44 -3.84
CA GLY A 122 11.02 20.73 -4.05
C GLY A 122 9.78 20.65 -4.94
N THR A 123 9.25 19.46 -5.17
CA THR A 123 8.08 19.20 -6.02
C THR A 123 6.86 19.09 -5.11
N GLN A 124 6.20 20.20 -4.77
CA GLN A 124 4.91 20.14 -4.08
C GLN A 124 3.91 19.44 -5.01
N ALA A 125 3.24 18.38 -4.53
CA ALA A 125 2.18 17.71 -5.27
C ALA A 125 1.07 18.74 -5.57
N GLN A 126 0.95 19.13 -6.84
CA GLN A 126 -0.21 19.84 -7.37
C GLN A 126 -1.28 18.84 -7.78
#